data_AF-A0A2N9NFU4-F1
#
_entry.id   AF-A0A2N9NFU4-F1
#
_cell.length_a   1.000
_cell.length_b   1.000
_cell.length_c   1.000
_cell.angle_alpha   90.00
_cell.angle_beta   90.00
_cell.angle_gamma   90.00
#
_symmetry.space_group_name_H-M   'P 1'
#
loop_
_entity.id
_entity.type
_entity.pdbx_description
1 polymer ?
#
loop_
_entity_poly.entity_id
_entity_poly.type
_entity_poly.pdbx_seq_one_letter_code
_entity_poly.pdbx_strand_id
1 'polypeptide(L)'
;MKRNLILTLMAIGLTALSIGSASAQGFPVKLTFTITSTVQALDNVGSPVEKATTTTVKWTAPAILALIAASQGTTFPSGSYLAEMSDTGDVVVMAKDNQTVLLDATQAGLFSSTTTGAVQSGQSDSATGMENYTQTYYNTISFDDGNGNTFSGGEVGKETLSATAMNASGEQTVSVSFSATMVGSGTVGSGASTAVFSGTISGKGKGSTSSGA
;
A
#
# COMPACT_ATOMS: atom_id res chain seq x y z
N MET A 1 16.90 -3.78 -35.23
CA MET A 1 16.91 -4.09 -33.77
C MET A 1 16.26 -2.92 -33.03
N LYS A 2 14.99 -3.06 -32.63
CA LYS A 2 14.31 -2.06 -31.79
C LYS A 2 14.68 -2.34 -30.34
N ARG A 3 15.36 -1.39 -29.69
CA ARG A 3 15.62 -1.40 -28.24
C ARG A 3 14.32 -1.01 -27.55
N ASN A 4 13.69 -1.94 -26.85
CA ASN A 4 12.57 -1.62 -25.96
C ASN A 4 13.15 -1.09 -24.64
N LEU A 5 12.76 0.15 -24.33
CA LEU A 5 13.08 0.90 -23.14
C LEU A 5 12.37 0.26 -21.94
N ILE A 6 13.12 -0.16 -20.92
CA ILE A 6 12.58 -0.71 -19.66
C ILE A 6 12.27 0.48 -18.74
N LEU A 7 10.99 0.69 -18.44
CA LEU A 7 10.52 1.67 -17.47
C LEU A 7 10.42 0.98 -16.11
N THR A 8 11.29 1.36 -15.17
CA THR A 8 11.27 0.88 -13.79
C THR A 8 10.14 1.59 -13.03
N LEU A 9 9.01 0.92 -12.81
CA LEU A 9 7.94 1.41 -11.94
C LEU A 9 8.31 1.15 -10.46
N MET A 10 8.11 2.17 -9.62
CA MET A 10 8.25 2.07 -8.16
C MET A 10 6.86 1.85 -7.55
N ALA A 11 6.68 0.67 -6.97
CA ALA A 11 5.55 0.32 -6.13
C ALA A 11 6.00 0.23 -4.65
N ILE A 12 5.05 0.08 -3.73
CA ILE A 12 5.32 -0.27 -2.33
C ILE A 12 5.87 -1.71 -2.36
N GLY A 13 7.18 -1.89 -2.26
CA GLY A 13 7.78 -3.25 -2.32
C GLY A 13 7.81 -3.92 -3.70
N LEU A 14 6.93 -3.59 -4.64
CA LEU A 14 6.87 -4.20 -5.99
C LEU A 14 7.94 -3.67 -6.97
N THR A 15 9.16 -3.38 -6.49
CA THR A 15 10.28 -3.12 -7.39
C THR A 15 10.84 -4.44 -7.90
N ALA A 16 10.40 -4.82 -9.11
CA ALA A 16 10.99 -5.78 -10.06
C ALA A 16 10.14 -7.02 -10.37
N LEU A 17 9.17 -6.87 -11.28
CA LEU A 17 8.86 -7.90 -12.27
C LEU A 17 8.52 -7.24 -13.60
N SER A 18 9.53 -6.99 -14.43
CA SER A 18 9.29 -6.98 -15.88
C SER A 18 9.01 -8.42 -16.30
N ILE A 19 7.77 -8.85 -16.15
CA ILE A 19 7.29 -10.18 -16.53
C ILE A 19 7.58 -10.33 -18.03
N GLY A 20 8.53 -11.20 -18.39
CA GLY A 20 8.82 -11.58 -19.78
C GLY A 20 7.75 -12.49 -20.39
N SER A 21 6.57 -12.58 -19.79
CA SER A 21 5.53 -13.56 -20.11
C SER A 21 4.18 -12.87 -20.02
N ALA A 22 3.55 -12.65 -21.18
CA ALA A 22 2.14 -12.29 -21.40
C ALA A 22 1.41 -11.60 -20.23
N SER A 23 1.32 -10.26 -20.29
CA SER A 23 0.35 -9.38 -19.61
C SER A 23 -0.46 -10.03 -18.47
N ALA A 24 0.12 -10.16 -17.29
CA ALA A 24 -0.69 -10.38 -16.11
C ALA A 24 -1.61 -9.17 -15.93
N GLN A 25 -2.94 -9.38 -15.97
CA GLN A 25 -3.88 -8.34 -15.56
C GLN A 25 -3.63 -8.06 -14.08
N GLY A 26 -3.44 -6.79 -13.72
CA GLY A 26 -3.31 -6.38 -12.32
C GLY A 26 -4.46 -6.90 -11.47
N PHE A 27 -4.14 -7.35 -10.26
CA PHE A 27 -5.15 -7.77 -9.29
C PHE A 27 -5.00 -6.98 -7.99
N PRO A 28 -6.09 -6.76 -7.25
CA PRO A 28 -6.05 -6.00 -6.01
C PRO A 28 -5.39 -6.80 -4.89
N VAL A 29 -4.40 -6.20 -4.24
CA VAL A 29 -3.80 -6.64 -2.97
C VAL A 29 -4.49 -5.88 -1.85
N LYS A 30 -5.43 -6.52 -1.15
CA LYS A 30 -6.24 -5.86 -0.12
C LYS A 30 -5.38 -5.42 1.06
N LEU A 31 -5.42 -4.12 1.36
CA LEU A 31 -4.63 -3.49 2.41
C LEU A 31 -5.30 -3.55 3.77
N THR A 32 -4.50 -3.75 4.80
CA THR A 32 -4.89 -3.70 6.22
C THR A 32 -3.92 -2.80 6.96
N PHE A 33 -4.48 -1.80 7.65
CA PHE A 33 -3.73 -0.84 8.46
C PHE A 33 -4.04 -1.08 9.94
N THR A 34 -2.99 -1.17 10.75
CA THR A 34 -3.04 -1.17 12.21
C THR A 34 -2.04 -0.14 12.72
N ILE A 35 -2.30 1.13 12.39
CA ILE A 35 -1.45 2.26 12.76
C ILE A 35 -2.09 3.00 13.93
N THR A 36 -1.26 3.45 14.86
CA THR A 36 -1.66 4.33 15.95
C THR A 36 -0.88 5.64 15.82
N SER A 37 -1.59 6.76 15.86
CA SER A 37 -0.99 8.08 16.04
C SER A 37 -1.11 8.50 17.50
N THR A 38 -0.04 9.11 18.03
CA THR A 38 -0.01 9.69 19.37
C THR A 38 0.14 11.20 19.23
N VAL A 39 -0.83 11.93 19.75
CA VAL A 39 -0.91 13.40 19.72
C VAL A 39 -0.63 13.92 21.12
N GLN A 40 0.26 14.90 21.24
CA GLN A 40 0.44 15.62 22.49
C GLN A 40 -0.54 16.80 22.55
N ALA A 41 -1.33 16.88 23.61
CA ALA A 41 -2.18 18.03 23.88
C ALA A 41 -1.36 19.15 24.52
N LEU A 42 -1.81 20.40 24.33
CA LEU A 42 -1.21 21.57 24.97
C LEU A 42 -1.29 21.46 26.51
N ASP A 43 -0.27 21.97 27.20
CA ASP A 43 -0.29 22.10 28.65
C ASP A 43 -1.45 23.03 29.06
N ASN A 44 -2.30 22.54 29.93
CA ASN A 44 -3.47 23.25 30.43
C ASN A 44 -3.35 23.60 31.92
N VAL A 45 -2.21 23.31 32.56
CA VAL A 45 -2.00 23.53 33.99
C VAL A 45 -1.19 24.81 34.25
N GLY A 46 -0.23 25.13 33.39
CA GLY A 46 0.56 26.36 33.46
C GLY A 46 1.66 26.36 34.54
N SER A 47 2.56 27.34 34.46
CA SER A 47 3.77 27.43 35.28
C SER A 47 3.49 27.46 36.80
N PRO A 48 4.31 26.79 37.64
CA PRO A 48 5.58 26.13 37.31
C PRO A 48 5.44 24.66 36.87
N VAL A 49 4.23 24.14 36.74
CA VAL A 49 4.00 22.70 36.49
C VAL A 49 3.52 22.50 35.05
N GLU A 50 4.42 22.04 34.20
CA GLU A 50 4.07 21.57 32.87
C GLU A 50 3.44 20.18 32.96
N LYS A 51 2.22 20.02 32.42
CA LYS A 51 1.58 18.71 32.30
C LYS A 51 1.38 18.34 30.82
N ALA A 52 2.19 17.41 30.34
CA ALA A 52 1.96 16.78 29.04
C ALA A 52 0.87 15.70 29.16
N THR A 53 -0.19 15.81 28.36
CA THR A 53 -1.16 14.72 28.16
C THR A 53 -1.14 14.27 26.71
N THR A 54 -1.29 12.97 26.47
CA THR A 54 -1.33 12.40 25.12
C THR A 54 -2.66 11.73 24.84
N THR A 55 -3.12 11.82 23.60
CA THR A 55 -4.25 11.05 23.08
C THR A 55 -3.78 10.17 21.93
N THR A 56 -4.47 9.05 21.71
CA THR A 56 -4.15 8.10 20.65
C THR A 56 -5.29 7.96 19.67
N VAL A 57 -5.01 7.96 18.36
CA VAL A 57 -6.00 7.72 17.31
C VAL A 57 -5.59 6.50 16.49
N LYS A 58 -6.56 5.62 16.21
CA LYS A 58 -6.34 4.42 15.41
C LYS A 58 -6.65 4.67 13.95
N TRP A 59 -5.71 4.28 13.10
CA TRP A 59 -5.78 4.39 11.65
C TRP A 59 -5.90 2.99 11.08
N THR A 60 -7.14 2.64 10.73
CA THR A 60 -7.52 1.38 10.10
C THR A 60 -7.88 1.62 8.65
N ALA A 61 -7.90 0.56 7.81
CA ALA A 61 -8.30 0.71 6.42
C ALA A 61 -9.69 1.37 6.26
N PRO A 62 -10.72 1.01 7.05
CA PRO A 62 -12.00 1.73 7.03
C PRO A 62 -11.91 3.20 7.44
N ALA A 63 -11.07 3.54 8.42
CA ALA A 63 -10.89 4.92 8.86
C ALA A 63 -10.25 5.77 7.76
N ILE A 64 -9.19 5.27 7.13
CA ILE A 64 -8.53 5.92 6.00
C ILE A 64 -9.51 6.07 4.83
N LEU A 65 -10.27 5.02 4.52
CA LEU A 65 -11.28 5.06 3.47
C LEU A 65 -12.33 6.15 3.72
N ALA A 66 -12.73 6.36 4.98
CA ALA A 66 -13.65 7.44 5.36
C ALA A 66 -13.01 8.83 5.20
N LEU A 67 -11.73 8.99 5.54
CA LEU A 67 -11.00 10.24 5.32
C LEU A 67 -10.90 10.57 3.82
N ILE A 68 -10.59 9.58 3.00
CA ILE A 68 -10.59 9.71 1.53
C ILE A 68 -11.99 10.12 1.04
N ALA A 69 -13.04 9.43 1.48
CA ALA A 69 -14.41 9.76 1.07
C ALA A 69 -14.77 11.21 1.41
N ALA A 70 -14.43 11.67 2.62
CA ALA A 70 -14.64 13.04 3.08
C ALA A 70 -13.83 14.04 2.24
N SER A 71 -12.56 13.76 1.97
CA SER A 71 -11.68 14.56 1.11
C SER A 71 -12.24 14.74 -0.30
N GLN A 72 -12.78 13.66 -0.86
CA GLN A 72 -13.34 13.65 -2.22
C GLN A 72 -14.80 14.11 -2.29
N GLY A 73 -15.40 14.53 -1.17
CA GLY A 73 -16.80 14.96 -1.12
C GLY A 73 -17.79 13.86 -1.58
N THR A 74 -17.46 12.59 -1.31
CA THR A 74 -18.19 11.43 -1.82
C THR A 74 -18.50 10.41 -0.72
N THR A 75 -19.22 9.35 -1.07
CA THR A 75 -19.38 8.16 -0.23
C THR A 75 -19.11 6.93 -1.06
N PHE A 76 -18.36 5.98 -0.50
CA PHE A 76 -18.12 4.70 -1.17
C PHE A 76 -19.22 3.69 -0.84
N PRO A 77 -19.61 2.81 -1.78
CA PRO A 77 -20.54 1.73 -1.52
C PRO A 77 -20.11 0.84 -0.34
N SER A 78 -21.09 0.23 0.32
CA SER A 78 -20.81 -0.73 1.38
C SER A 78 -19.99 -1.91 0.86
N GLY A 79 -18.91 -2.25 1.59
CA GLY A 79 -17.98 -3.31 1.23
C GLY A 79 -16.78 -2.86 0.40
N SER A 80 -16.68 -1.57 0.03
CA SER A 80 -15.47 -1.01 -0.56
C SER A 80 -14.27 -1.12 0.39
N TYR A 81 -13.07 -1.20 -0.18
CA TYR A 81 -11.83 -1.38 0.59
C TYR A 81 -10.62 -0.76 -0.13
N LEU A 82 -9.54 -0.54 0.62
CA LEU A 82 -8.26 -0.09 0.08
C LEU A 82 -7.47 -1.28 -0.44
N ALA A 83 -6.94 -1.16 -1.65
CA ALA A 83 -6.05 -2.14 -2.26
C ALA A 83 -4.83 -1.46 -2.86
N GLU A 84 -3.75 -2.21 -2.99
CA GLU A 84 -2.67 -1.86 -3.91
C GLU A 84 -2.81 -2.71 -5.18
N MET A 85 -2.68 -2.09 -6.35
CA MET A 85 -2.73 -2.80 -7.62
C MET A 85 -1.40 -3.48 -7.91
N SER A 86 -1.42 -4.79 -8.16
CA SER A 86 -0.19 -5.60 -8.32
C SER A 86 0.62 -5.30 -9.58
N ASP A 87 0.13 -4.48 -10.50
CA ASP A 87 0.80 -4.14 -11.75
C ASP A 87 1.32 -2.70 -11.75
N THR A 88 0.61 -1.77 -11.11
CA THR A 88 1.01 -0.36 -11.03
C THR A 88 1.64 0.03 -9.70
N GLY A 89 1.31 -0.67 -8.61
CA GLY A 89 1.64 -0.24 -7.24
C GLY A 89 0.75 0.88 -6.72
N ASP A 90 -0.30 1.26 -7.46
CA ASP A 90 -1.20 2.33 -7.03
C ASP A 90 -2.09 1.86 -5.88
N VAL A 91 -2.27 2.73 -4.88
CA VAL A 91 -3.27 2.54 -3.84
C VAL A 91 -4.61 3.02 -4.38
N VAL A 92 -5.57 2.11 -4.43
CA VAL A 92 -6.90 2.34 -4.99
C VAL A 92 -8.00 2.03 -3.98
N VAL A 93 -9.16 2.63 -4.17
CA VAL A 93 -10.41 2.22 -3.54
C VAL A 93 -11.12 1.26 -4.48
N MET A 94 -11.20 -0.01 -4.07
CA MET A 94 -11.92 -1.06 -4.81
C MET A 94 -13.37 -1.17 -4.32
N ALA A 95 -14.28 -1.43 -5.25
CA ALA A 95 -15.60 -1.94 -4.91
C ALA A 95 -15.50 -3.40 -4.42
N LYS A 96 -16.56 -3.87 -3.75
CA LYS A 96 -16.64 -5.25 -3.21
C LYS A 96 -16.57 -6.36 -4.27
N ASP A 97 -16.74 -6.04 -5.54
CA ASP A 97 -16.69 -6.97 -6.66
C ASP A 97 -15.26 -7.35 -7.08
N ASN A 98 -14.25 -6.69 -6.49
CA ASN A 98 -12.82 -6.86 -6.79
C ASN A 98 -12.43 -6.55 -8.24
N GLN A 99 -13.28 -5.84 -8.99
CA GLN A 99 -13.06 -5.53 -10.40
C GLN A 99 -13.20 -4.03 -10.69
N THR A 100 -14.07 -3.33 -9.94
CA THR A 100 -14.33 -1.92 -10.16
C THR A 100 -13.44 -1.06 -9.26
N VAL A 101 -12.53 -0.31 -9.86
CA VAL A 101 -11.81 0.79 -9.20
C VAL A 101 -12.75 1.99 -9.08
N LEU A 102 -13.00 2.45 -7.86
CA LEU A 102 -13.86 3.59 -7.55
C LEU A 102 -13.08 4.90 -7.48
N LEU A 103 -11.81 4.82 -7.07
CA LEU A 103 -10.88 5.93 -6.98
C LEU A 103 -9.46 5.39 -7.02
N ASP A 104 -8.60 6.04 -7.78
CA ASP A 104 -7.16 5.86 -7.66
C ASP A 104 -6.61 6.91 -6.70
N ALA A 105 -6.24 6.48 -5.49
CA ALA A 105 -5.81 7.38 -4.42
C ALA A 105 -4.36 7.84 -4.61
N THR A 106 -3.53 7.08 -5.32
CA THR A 106 -2.19 7.52 -5.72
C THR A 106 -2.29 8.63 -6.77
N GLN A 107 -3.07 8.44 -7.83
CA GLN A 107 -3.26 9.45 -8.87
C GLN A 107 -3.99 10.70 -8.36
N ALA A 108 -4.86 10.55 -7.36
CA ALA A 108 -5.49 11.67 -6.67
C ALA A 108 -4.52 12.43 -5.73
N GLY A 109 -3.28 11.97 -5.58
CA GLY A 109 -2.27 12.59 -4.71
C GLY A 109 -2.47 12.35 -3.21
N LEU A 110 -3.40 11.45 -2.85
CA LEU A 110 -3.70 11.14 -1.45
C LEU A 110 -2.70 10.15 -0.86
N PHE A 111 -2.12 9.29 -1.69
CA PHE A 111 -1.08 8.35 -1.32
C PHE A 111 0.18 8.53 -2.15
N SER A 112 1.33 8.34 -1.52
CA SER A 112 2.58 8.16 -2.25
C SER A 112 3.46 7.14 -1.53
N SER A 113 4.36 6.53 -2.29
CA SER A 113 5.27 5.53 -1.78
C SER A 113 6.58 5.57 -2.53
N THR A 114 7.69 5.26 -1.86
CA THR A 114 9.02 5.23 -2.48
C THR A 114 9.90 4.18 -1.83
N THR A 115 10.16 3.12 -2.59
CA THR A 115 11.06 2.04 -2.17
C THR A 115 12.51 2.46 -2.44
N THR A 116 13.37 2.41 -1.41
CA THR A 116 14.77 2.88 -1.50
C THR A 116 15.80 1.75 -1.51
N GLY A 117 15.39 0.52 -1.22
CA GLY A 117 16.27 -0.65 -1.32
C GLY A 117 15.55 -1.94 -0.96
N ALA A 118 16.00 -3.05 -1.54
CA ALA A 118 15.45 -4.37 -1.28
C ALA A 118 16.50 -5.48 -1.35
N VAL A 119 16.28 -6.53 -0.56
CA VAL A 119 17.05 -7.78 -0.58
C VAL A 119 16.06 -8.92 -0.80
N GLN A 120 16.39 -9.81 -1.74
CA GLN A 120 15.50 -10.89 -2.16
C GLN A 120 16.15 -12.25 -1.97
N SER A 121 15.34 -13.24 -1.61
CA SER A 121 15.72 -14.66 -1.55
C SER A 121 14.62 -15.51 -2.15
N GLY A 122 14.97 -16.51 -2.96
CA GLY A 122 14.01 -17.45 -3.56
C GLY A 122 14.46 -17.97 -4.90
N GLN A 123 13.51 -18.39 -5.72
CA GLN A 123 13.75 -18.97 -7.04
C GLN A 123 12.73 -18.49 -8.08
N SER A 124 13.18 -18.38 -9.33
CA SER A 124 12.30 -18.34 -10.49
C SER A 124 12.76 -19.36 -11.52
N ASP A 125 11.80 -19.83 -12.29
CA ASP A 125 12.02 -20.61 -13.49
C ASP A 125 11.49 -19.83 -14.68
N SER A 126 12.41 -19.24 -15.44
CA SER A 126 12.08 -18.46 -16.64
C SER A 126 11.43 -19.29 -17.74
N ALA A 127 11.57 -20.63 -17.73
CA ALA A 127 10.94 -21.49 -18.74
C ALA A 127 9.46 -21.69 -18.46
N THR A 128 9.05 -21.74 -17.19
CA THR A 128 7.67 -21.98 -16.78
C THR A 128 6.96 -20.74 -16.24
N GLY A 129 7.69 -19.64 -16.03
CA GLY A 129 7.19 -18.43 -15.37
C GLY A 129 6.93 -18.60 -13.87
N MET A 130 7.27 -19.76 -13.29
CA MET A 130 7.08 -20.04 -11.88
C MET A 130 8.02 -19.19 -11.03
N GLU A 131 7.51 -18.67 -9.93
CA GLU A 131 8.28 -17.82 -9.00
C GLU A 131 7.91 -18.14 -7.56
N ASN A 132 8.90 -18.07 -6.67
CA ASN A 132 8.70 -18.10 -5.24
C ASN A 132 9.80 -17.30 -4.56
N TYR A 133 9.46 -16.09 -4.14
CA TYR A 133 10.40 -15.13 -3.58
C TYR A 133 9.91 -14.52 -2.28
N THR A 134 10.87 -14.21 -1.44
CA THR A 134 10.69 -13.31 -0.30
C THR A 134 11.59 -12.11 -0.52
N GLN A 135 11.03 -10.92 -0.36
CA GLN A 135 11.74 -9.65 -0.46
C GLN A 135 11.62 -8.90 0.86
N THR A 136 12.73 -8.36 1.36
CA THR A 136 12.76 -7.43 2.49
C THR A 136 13.17 -6.08 1.96
N TYR A 137 12.44 -5.02 2.29
CA TYR A 137 12.63 -3.70 1.69
C TYR A 137 12.46 -2.58 2.70
N TYR A 138 13.06 -1.43 2.37
CA TYR A 138 12.79 -0.15 3.01
C TYR A 138 11.94 0.69 2.08
N ASN A 139 10.84 1.19 2.60
CA ASN A 139 9.92 2.04 1.87
C ASN A 139 9.58 3.28 2.70
N THR A 140 9.22 4.37 2.04
CA THR A 140 8.59 5.52 2.67
C THR A 140 7.18 5.62 2.14
N ILE A 141 6.18 5.62 3.01
CA ILE A 141 4.77 5.80 2.65
C ILE A 141 4.27 7.13 3.19
N SER A 142 3.44 7.81 2.39
CA SER A 142 2.71 9.00 2.84
C SER A 142 1.23 8.92 2.51
N PHE A 143 0.43 9.54 3.37
CA PHE A 143 -0.98 9.82 3.17
C PHE A 143 -1.28 11.27 3.52
N ASP A 144 -2.11 11.93 2.72
CA ASP A 144 -2.63 13.28 2.98
C ASP A 144 -4.08 13.37 2.46
N ASP A 145 -5.03 13.64 3.35
CA ASP A 145 -6.44 13.81 2.96
C ASP A 145 -6.77 15.25 2.51
N GLY A 146 -5.81 16.18 2.54
CA GLY A 146 -6.00 17.60 2.24
C GLY A 146 -6.81 18.35 3.29
N ASN A 147 -7.25 17.69 4.37
CA ASN A 147 -8.14 18.20 5.41
C ASN A 147 -7.51 18.11 6.82
N GLY A 148 -6.18 18.08 6.88
CA GLY A 148 -5.40 18.13 8.12
C GLY A 148 -5.06 16.76 8.72
N ASN A 149 -5.45 15.65 8.07
CA ASN A 149 -5.05 14.31 8.46
C ASN A 149 -3.94 13.80 7.52
N THR A 150 -2.73 13.71 8.06
CA THR A 150 -1.56 13.29 7.30
C THR A 150 -0.75 12.26 8.07
N PHE A 151 -0.07 11.36 7.36
CA PHE A 151 1.06 10.64 7.90
C PHE A 151 2.14 10.46 6.83
N SER A 152 3.39 10.46 7.25
CA SER A 152 4.53 10.08 6.43
C SER A 152 5.55 9.37 7.29
N GLY A 153 6.05 8.24 6.83
CA GLY A 153 6.94 7.41 7.63
C GLY A 153 7.73 6.41 6.82
N GLY A 154 8.89 6.07 7.37
CA GLY A 154 9.67 4.94 6.88
C GLY A 154 9.07 3.64 7.40
N GLU A 155 9.08 2.63 6.55
CA GLU A 155 8.67 1.27 6.87
C GLU A 155 9.73 0.25 6.46
N VAL A 156 9.81 -0.81 7.26
CA VAL A 156 10.57 -2.03 6.93
C VAL A 156 9.56 -3.11 6.62
N GLY A 157 9.53 -3.51 5.35
CA GLY A 157 8.59 -4.46 4.81
C GLY A 157 9.22 -5.82 4.52
N LYS A 158 8.40 -6.85 4.64
CA LYS A 158 8.65 -8.18 4.08
C LYS A 158 7.50 -8.56 3.17
N GLU A 159 7.81 -8.86 1.91
CA GLU A 159 6.90 -9.35 0.90
C GLU A 159 7.23 -10.81 0.56
N THR A 160 6.20 -11.56 0.19
CA THR A 160 6.30 -12.89 -0.39
C THR A 160 5.45 -12.93 -1.65
N LEU A 161 6.09 -13.32 -2.74
CA LEU A 161 5.48 -13.50 -4.05
C LEU A 161 5.56 -14.98 -4.44
N SER A 162 4.46 -15.53 -4.93
CA SER A 162 4.40 -16.87 -5.48
C SER A 162 3.61 -16.88 -6.77
N ALA A 163 4.24 -17.36 -7.84
CA ALA A 163 3.60 -17.62 -9.13
C ALA A 163 3.71 -19.12 -9.45
N THR A 164 2.60 -19.75 -9.83
CA THR A 164 2.63 -21.15 -10.30
C THR A 164 3.31 -21.23 -11.66
N ALA A 165 3.77 -22.42 -12.04
CA ALA A 165 4.11 -22.67 -13.44
C ALA A 165 2.88 -22.38 -14.32
N MET A 166 3.12 -21.77 -15.48
CA MET A 166 2.12 -21.58 -16.51
C MET A 166 1.68 -22.94 -17.06
N ASN A 167 0.38 -23.20 -17.11
CA ASN A 167 -0.13 -24.44 -17.68
C ASN A 167 -0.15 -24.40 -19.21
N ALA A 168 -0.49 -25.52 -19.85
CA ALA A 168 -0.53 -25.62 -21.32
C ALA A 168 -1.56 -24.67 -21.97
N SER A 169 -2.54 -24.18 -21.21
CA SER A 169 -3.55 -23.21 -21.63
C SER A 169 -3.09 -21.75 -21.43
N GLY A 170 -1.85 -21.53 -20.97
CA GLY A 170 -1.32 -20.20 -20.71
C GLY A 170 -1.84 -19.58 -19.41
N GLU A 171 -2.43 -20.37 -18.52
CA GLU A 171 -2.94 -19.90 -17.25
C GLU A 171 -1.88 -19.97 -16.16
N GLN A 172 -1.79 -18.92 -15.36
CA GLN A 172 -0.89 -18.86 -14.21
C GLN A 172 -1.61 -18.22 -13.03
N THR A 173 -1.38 -18.74 -11.83
CA THR A 173 -1.83 -18.12 -10.58
C THR A 173 -0.68 -17.35 -9.95
N VAL A 174 -0.94 -16.10 -9.57
CA VAL A 174 0.02 -15.25 -8.83
C VAL A 174 -0.59 -14.89 -7.49
N SER A 175 0.22 -14.92 -6.43
CA SER A 175 -0.17 -14.55 -5.07
C SER A 175 0.90 -13.66 -4.46
N VAL A 176 0.48 -12.57 -3.84
CA VAL A 176 1.35 -11.62 -3.15
C VAL A 176 0.85 -11.44 -1.73
N SER A 177 1.77 -11.39 -0.78
CA SER A 177 1.49 -10.97 0.59
C SER A 177 2.64 -10.16 1.14
N PHE A 178 2.34 -9.11 1.90
CA PHE A 178 3.37 -8.34 2.58
C PHE A 178 2.94 -7.93 3.98
N SER A 179 3.93 -7.60 4.81
CA SER A 179 3.76 -6.96 6.10
C SER A 179 4.92 -6.01 6.34
N ALA A 180 4.62 -4.77 6.70
CA ALA A 180 5.58 -3.73 7.00
C ALA A 180 5.31 -3.14 8.38
N THR A 181 6.38 -2.83 9.10
CA THR A 181 6.32 -2.03 10.33
C THR A 181 6.75 -0.62 9.99
N MET A 182 5.93 0.36 10.35
CA MET A 182 6.17 1.76 10.06
C MET A 182 6.36 2.58 11.33
N VAL A 183 7.19 3.62 11.22
CA VAL A 183 7.27 4.73 12.16
C VAL A 183 7.33 6.02 11.36
N GLY A 184 6.59 7.03 11.79
CA GLY A 184 6.49 8.28 11.06
C GLY A 184 5.92 9.42 11.88
N SER A 185 5.62 10.50 11.18
CA SER A 185 5.01 11.70 11.73
C SER A 185 3.93 12.22 10.80
N GLY A 186 3.07 13.07 11.31
CA GLY A 186 2.07 13.76 10.52
C GLY A 186 1.15 14.58 11.40
N THR A 187 -0.10 14.70 10.98
CA THR A 187 -1.10 15.52 11.65
C THR A 187 -2.41 14.78 11.80
N VAL A 188 -3.16 15.10 12.86
CA VAL A 188 -4.49 14.55 13.12
C VAL A 188 -5.47 15.68 13.36
N GLY A 189 -6.60 15.64 12.65
CA GLY A 189 -7.71 16.57 12.77
C GLY A 189 -7.50 17.91 12.06
N SER A 190 -8.57 18.69 11.96
CA SER A 190 -8.60 19.99 11.27
C SER A 190 -7.73 21.07 11.92
N GLY A 191 -7.29 20.86 13.16
CA GLY A 191 -6.31 21.70 13.86
C GLY A 191 -4.85 21.30 13.62
N ALA A 192 -4.59 20.35 12.71
CA ALA A 192 -3.27 19.86 12.31
C ALA A 192 -2.35 19.52 13.50
N SER A 193 -2.89 18.88 14.54
CA SER A 193 -2.09 18.55 15.72
C SER A 193 -1.01 17.55 15.34
N THR A 194 0.24 17.91 15.58
CA THR A 194 1.39 17.06 15.26
C THR A 194 1.28 15.73 16.00
N ALA A 195 1.50 14.65 15.27
CA ALA A 195 1.37 13.30 15.79
C ALA A 195 2.55 12.43 15.35
N VAL A 196 2.92 11.51 16.24
CA VAL A 196 3.87 10.43 15.94
C VAL A 196 3.07 9.18 15.62
N PHE A 197 3.39 8.54 14.49
CA PHE A 197 2.71 7.36 13.98
C PHE A 197 3.58 6.13 14.16
N SER A 198 2.98 5.02 14.57
CA SER A 198 3.64 3.71 14.58
C SER A 198 2.62 2.59 14.39
N GLY A 199 3.04 1.50 13.77
CA GLY A 199 2.20 0.32 13.62
C GLY A 199 2.57 -0.51 12.41
N THR A 200 1.60 -1.23 11.87
CA THR A 200 1.82 -2.15 10.76
C THR A 200 0.87 -1.91 9.59
N ILE A 201 1.40 -2.08 8.39
CA ILE A 201 0.64 -2.17 7.14
C ILE A 201 0.84 -3.59 6.60
N SER A 202 -0.20 -4.20 6.06
CA SER A 202 -0.09 -5.51 5.43
C SER A 202 -1.06 -5.63 4.27
N GLY A 203 -0.72 -6.49 3.31
CA GLY A 203 -1.53 -6.73 2.13
C GLY A 203 -1.53 -8.20 1.73
N LYS A 204 -2.64 -8.68 1.16
CA LYS A 204 -2.73 -9.99 0.52
C LYS A 204 -3.60 -9.91 -0.72
N GLY A 205 -3.12 -10.49 -1.82
CA GLY A 205 -3.82 -10.54 -3.10
C GLY A 205 -3.50 -11.82 -3.86
N LYS A 206 -4.42 -12.23 -4.72
CA LYS A 206 -4.26 -13.38 -5.61
C LYS A 206 -4.95 -13.08 -6.93
N GLY A 207 -4.21 -13.28 -8.02
CA GLY A 207 -4.71 -13.14 -9.39
C GLY A 207 -4.50 -14.41 -10.20
N SER A 208 -5.17 -14.48 -11.34
CA SER A 208 -4.89 -15.48 -12.36
C SER A 208 -4.75 -14.77 -13.69
N THR A 209 -3.73 -15.14 -14.45
CA THR A 209 -3.52 -14.67 -15.80
C THR A 209 -4.06 -15.73 -16.74
N SER A 210 -4.63 -15.29 -17.86
CA SER A 210 -4.91 -16.13 -19.01
C SER A 210 -4.30 -15.42 -20.20
N SER A 211 -3.36 -16.04 -20.92
CA SER A 211 -3.03 -15.52 -22.25
C SER A 211 -4.28 -15.67 -23.11
N GLY A 212 -4.97 -14.57 -23.41
CA GLY A 212 -6.00 -14.60 -24.44
C GLY A 212 -5.39 -15.17 -25.72
N ALA A 213 -5.96 -16.27 -26.21
CA ALA A 213 -5.58 -16.86 -27.49
C ALA A 213 -5.92 -15.91 -28.66
#